data_AF-A0A7U9XLQ7-F1
#
_entry.id   AF-A0A7U9XLQ7-F1
#
_cell.length_a   1.000
_cell.length_b   1.000
_cell.length_c   1.000
_cell.angle_alpha   90.00
_cell.angle_beta   90.00
_cell.angle_gamma   90.00
#
_symmetry.space_group_name_H-M   'P 1'
#
loop_
_entity.id
_entity.type
_entity.pdbx_description
1 polymer ?
#
loop_
_entity_poly.entity_id
_entity_poly.type
_entity_poly.pdbx_seq_one_letter_code
_entity_poly.pdbx_strand_id
1 'polypeptide(L)'
;MSKINDISVVKQQYATANNLGTRISIHDKYSTNKLGFGNWIFSNYRIDKGAKVLELGCGTGDMWKDKESVICTCCNYQAQQE
;
A
#
# COMPACT_ATOMS: atom_id res chain seq x y z
N MET A 1 20.89 -14.44 15.82
CA MET A 1 19.58 -14.69 15.17
C MET A 1 18.93 -13.36 14.86
N SER A 2 18.29 -13.21 13.70
CA SER A 2 17.59 -11.96 13.35
C SER A 2 16.46 -11.71 14.33
N LYS A 3 16.41 -10.51 14.95
CA LYS A 3 15.34 -10.11 15.87
C LYS A 3 13.95 -10.14 15.23
N ILE A 4 13.87 -10.20 13.90
CA ILE A 4 12.61 -10.20 13.14
C ILE A 4 11.84 -11.53 13.25
N ASN A 5 12.51 -12.62 13.60
CA ASN A 5 11.87 -13.94 13.80
C ASN A 5 11.43 -14.14 15.26
N ASP A 6 11.69 -13.17 16.14
CA ASP A 6 11.23 -13.20 17.52
C ASP A 6 9.80 -12.65 17.61
N ILE A 7 8.85 -13.54 17.89
CA ILE A 7 7.42 -13.23 17.97
C ILE A 7 7.15 -12.13 19.00
N SER A 8 7.89 -12.08 20.11
CA SER A 8 7.69 -11.07 21.14
C SER A 8 8.08 -9.67 20.65
N VAL A 9 9.19 -9.58 19.92
CA VAL A 9 9.68 -8.34 19.30
C VAL A 9 8.71 -7.87 18.22
N VAL A 10 8.21 -8.77 17.38
CA VAL A 10 7.22 -8.44 16.35
C VAL A 10 5.92 -7.94 16.99
N LYS A 11 5.41 -8.64 18.01
CA LYS A 11 4.20 -8.20 18.74
C LYS A 11 4.37 -6.80 19.33
N GLN A 12 5.52 -6.51 19.94
CA GLN A 12 5.79 -5.18 20.49
C GLN A 12 5.86 -4.12 19.39
N GLN A 13 6.51 -4.43 18.25
CA GLN A 13 6.67 -3.51 17.13
C GLN A 13 5.32 -3.07 16.54
N TYR A 14 4.33 -3.98 16.51
CA TYR A 14 3.00 -3.76 15.94
C TYR A 14 1.90 -3.58 17.01
N ALA A 15 2.27 -3.42 18.28
CA ALA A 15 1.31 -3.23 19.37
C ALA A 15 0.45 -1.97 19.21
N THR A 16 0.98 -0.94 18.53
CA THR A 16 0.25 0.29 18.21
C THR A 16 0.60 0.78 16.81
N ALA A 17 -0.27 1.64 16.25
CA ALA A 17 -0.03 2.27 14.95
C ALA A 17 1.01 3.42 15.00
N ASN A 18 1.42 3.89 16.19
CA ASN A 18 2.27 5.07 16.34
C ASN A 18 3.56 4.99 15.53
N ASN A 19 4.28 3.87 15.60
CA ASN A 19 5.54 3.70 14.89
C ASN A 19 5.38 3.80 13.37
N LEU A 20 4.27 3.29 12.83
CA LEU A 20 3.95 3.39 11.41
C LEU A 20 3.59 4.84 11.06
N GLY A 21 2.69 5.47 11.82
CA GLY A 21 2.27 6.85 11.61
C GLY A 21 3.42 7.86 11.70
N THR A 22 4.34 7.69 12.65
CA THR A 22 5.55 8.52 12.78
C THR A 22 6.43 8.40 11.53
N ARG A 23 6.63 7.19 11.00
CA ARG A 23 7.40 6.98 9.76
C ARG A 23 6.73 7.65 8.57
N ILE A 24 5.43 7.48 8.40
CA ILE A 24 4.66 8.16 7.34
C ILE A 24 4.85 9.68 7.44
N SER A 25 4.64 10.26 8.62
CA SER A 25 4.78 11.71 8.82
C SER A 25 6.19 12.24 8.54
N ILE A 26 7.25 11.49 8.85
CA ILE A 26 8.63 11.88 8.53
C ILE A 26 8.82 11.92 7.01
N HIS A 27 8.33 10.91 6.28
CA HIS A 27 8.42 10.90 4.83
C HIS A 27 7.63 12.05 4.21
N ASP A 28 6.41 12.32 4.67
CA ASP A 28 5.58 13.41 4.14
C ASP A 28 6.23 14.79 4.35
N LYS A 29 6.85 15.01 5.51
CA LYS A 29 7.41 16.32 5.88
C LYS A 29 8.81 16.59 5.32
N TYR A 30 9.64 15.55 5.20
CA TYR A 30 11.07 15.71 4.98
C TYR A 30 11.61 15.01 3.73
N SER A 31 10.78 14.26 2.99
CA SER A 31 11.20 13.68 1.73
C SER A 31 11.52 14.77 0.70
N THR A 32 12.71 14.70 0.11
CA THR A 32 13.12 15.53 -1.03
C THR A 32 12.81 14.89 -2.38
N ASN A 33 12.42 13.61 -2.39
CA ASN A 33 12.03 12.90 -3.61
C ASN A 33 10.65 13.39 -4.06
N LYS A 34 10.60 14.00 -5.25
CA LYS A 34 9.38 14.58 -5.84
C LYS A 34 8.35 13.56 -6.32
N LEU A 35 8.78 12.32 -6.64
CA LEU A 35 7.87 11.26 -7.10
C LEU A 35 7.17 10.59 -5.92
N GLY A 36 7.91 10.32 -4.84
CA GLY A 36 7.44 9.57 -3.68
C GLY A 36 7.42 8.06 -3.92
N PHE A 37 7.67 7.29 -2.85
CA PHE A 37 7.84 5.83 -2.96
C PHE A 37 6.57 5.13 -3.47
N GLY A 38 5.39 5.49 -2.95
CA GLY A 38 4.12 4.88 -3.37
C GLY A 38 3.81 5.07 -4.85
N ASN A 39 3.98 6.29 -5.37
CA ASN A 39 3.78 6.56 -6.81
C ASN A 39 4.82 5.85 -7.68
N TRP A 40 6.07 5.77 -7.23
CA TRP A 40 7.10 5.03 -7.96
C TRP A 40 6.76 3.55 -8.05
N ILE A 41 6.41 2.90 -6.93
CA ILE A 41 5.96 1.51 -6.93
C ILE A 41 4.75 1.33 -7.86
N PHE A 42 3.75 2.20 -7.72
CA PHE A 42 2.54 2.13 -8.53
C PHE A 42 2.81 2.26 -10.03
N SER A 43 3.77 3.11 -10.44
CA SER A 43 4.16 3.26 -11.85
C SER A 43 4.79 2.00 -12.46
N ASN A 44 5.26 1.08 -11.63
CA ASN A 44 5.83 -0.20 -12.08
C ASN A 44 4.77 -1.32 -12.10
N TYR A 45 3.58 -1.09 -11.55
CA TYR A 45 2.52 -2.09 -11.60
C TYR A 45 1.91 -2.21 -13.00
N ARG A 46 1.71 -3.46 -13.40
CA ARG A 46 0.84 -3.80 -14.53
C ARG A 46 -0.42 -4.45 -13.98
N ILE A 47 -1.50 -3.68 -13.95
CA ILE A 47 -2.82 -4.11 -13.50
C ILE A 47 -3.73 -4.14 -14.71
N ASP A 48 -3.86 -5.32 -15.30
CA ASP A 48 -4.72 -5.54 -16.47
C ASP A 48 -6.21 -5.56 -16.05
N LYS A 49 -7.11 -5.26 -16.99
CA LYS A 49 -8.56 -5.28 -16.73
C LYS A 49 -9.00 -6.66 -16.19
N GLY A 50 -9.80 -6.66 -15.13
CA GLY A 50 -10.27 -7.88 -14.47
C GLY A 50 -9.23 -8.57 -13.59
N ALA A 51 -8.06 -7.95 -13.35
CA ALA A 51 -7.04 -8.49 -12.45
C ALA A 51 -7.58 -8.62 -11.02
N LYS A 52 -7.17 -9.70 -10.35
CA LYS A 52 -7.38 -9.89 -8.91
C LYS A 52 -6.06 -9.59 -8.20
N VAL A 53 -6.01 -8.49 -7.46
CA VAL A 53 -4.80 -8.02 -6.78
C VAL A 53 -4.89 -8.30 -5.29
N LEU A 54 -3.84 -8.89 -4.72
CA LEU A 54 -3.65 -9.07 -3.29
C LEU A 54 -2.39 -8.29 -2.89
N GLU A 55 -2.56 -7.32 -1.98
CA GLU A 55 -1.44 -6.66 -1.33
C GLU A 55 -1.26 -7.21 0.08
N LEU A 56 -0.03 -7.62 0.41
CA LEU A 56 0.35 -8.09 1.73
C LEU A 56 1.19 -7.03 2.42
N GLY A 57 0.87 -6.72 3.67
CA GLY A 57 1.60 -5.70 4.43
C GLY A 57 1.32 -4.26 3.95
N CYS A 58 0.10 -3.98 3.50
CA CYS A 58 -0.32 -2.67 2.95
C CYS A 58 -0.26 -1.50 3.95
N GLY A 59 -0.06 -1.77 5.25
CA GLY A 59 -0.07 -0.74 6.28
C GLY A 59 -1.42 -0.03 6.34
N THR A 60 -1.43 1.28 6.11
CA THR A 60 -2.65 2.12 6.05
C THR A 60 -3.39 2.02 4.72
N GLY A 61 -2.77 1.44 3.69
CA GLY A 61 -3.32 1.40 2.33
C GLY A 61 -3.15 2.71 1.54
N ASP A 62 -2.43 3.70 2.07
CA ASP A 62 -2.28 5.03 1.45
C ASP A 62 -1.72 5.00 0.01
N MET A 63 -1.01 3.94 -0.38
CA MET A 63 -0.51 3.76 -1.75
C MET A 63 -1.64 3.70 -2.79
N TRP A 64 -2.84 3.27 -2.40
CA TRP A 64 -4.02 3.16 -3.27
C TRP A 64 -4.91 4.40 -3.28
N LYS A 65 -4.61 5.37 -2.42
CA LYS A 65 -5.35 6.63 -2.38
C LYS A 65 -5.26 7.35 -3.72
N ASP A 66 -6.39 7.84 -4.20
CA ASP A 66 -6.51 8.54 -5.49
C ASP A 66 -6.20 7.63 -6.71
N LYS A 67 -6.34 6.30 -6.56
CA LYS A 67 -6.15 5.28 -7.62
C LYS A 67 -7.45 4.57 -8.01
N GLU A 68 -8.61 5.16 -7.71
CA GLU A 68 -9.94 4.57 -7.92
C GLU A 68 -10.15 4.15 -9.37
N SER A 69 -9.64 4.93 -10.34
CA SER A 69 -9.75 4.60 -11.76
C SER A 69 -9.10 3.26 -12.12
N VAL A 70 -7.95 2.93 -11.52
CA VAL A 70 -7.25 1.66 -11.72
C VAL A 70 -7.93 0.55 -10.94
N ILE A 71 -8.41 0.81 -9.71
CA ILE A 71 -9.17 -0.18 -8.95
C ILE A 71 -10.45 -0.57 -9.72
N CYS A 72 -11.10 0.39 -10.37
CA CYS A 72 -12.27 0.15 -11.22
C CYS A 72 -11.96 -0.75 -12.43
N THR A 73 -10.73 -0.78 -12.97
CA THR A 73 -10.40 -1.71 -14.07
C THR A 73 -10.37 -3.17 -13.59
N CYS A 74 -10.12 -3.42 -12.30
CA CYS A 74 -10.17 -4.75 -11.70
C CYS A 74 -11.61 -5.29 -11.61
N CYS A 75 -12.62 -4.40 -11.59
CA CYS A 75 -14.01 -4.80 -11.57
C CYS A 75 -14.44 -5.37 -12.93
N ASN A 76 -14.79 -6.66 -12.97
CA ASN A 76 -15.56 -7.24 -14.06
C ASN A 76 -17.01 -6.78 -13.97
N TYR A 77 -17.29 -5.49 -14.15
CA TYR A 77 -18.66 -5.05 -14.39
C TYR A 77 -18.94 -5.10 -15.89
N GLN A 78 -19.40 -6.26 -16.36
CA GLN A 78 -20.25 -6.28 -17.55
C GLN A 78 -21.61 -5.77 -17.07
N ALA A 79 -21.92 -4.50 -17.35
CA ALA A 79 -23.31 -4.11 -17.38
C ALA A 79 -23.97 -4.98 -18.46
N GLN A 80 -24.73 -5.99 -18.04
CA GLN A 80 -25.64 -6.68 -18.93
C GLN A 80 -26.60 -5.61 -19.47
N GLN A 81 -26.42 -5.23 -20.74
CA GLN A 81 -27.48 -4.56 -21.48
C GLN A 81 -28.51 -5.65 -21.79
N GLU A 82 -29.68 -5.54 -21.19
CA GLU A 82 -30.92 -6.14 -21.69
C GLU A 82 -31.36 -5.41 -22.97
#